data_AF-A0A5K1DV71-F1
#
_entry.id   AF-A0A5K1DV71-F1
#
_cell.length_a   1.000
_cell.length_b   1.000
_cell.length_c   1.000
_cell.angle_alpha   90.00
_cell.angle_beta   90.00
_cell.angle_gamma   90.00
#
_symmetry.space_group_name_H-M   'P 1'
#
loop_
_entity.id
_entity.type
_entity.pdbx_description
1 polymer ?
#
loop_
_entity_poly.entity_id
_entity_poly.type
_entity_poly.pdbx_seq_one_letter_code
_entity_poly.pdbx_strand_id
1 'polypeptide(L)'
;VLIEIPYVLVQALIYCFIVYAMIGYELTAIKFFWFLFFMYIAFLYFTYYGMMAVALTPNYHVAYIVSAAFYAIWNLFSGFIIPQP
;
A
#
# COMPACT_ATOMS: atom_id res chain seq x y z
N VAL A 1 -9.26 -12.83 -2.62
CA VAL A 1 -9.28 -12.60 -1.16
C VAL A 1 -8.41 -13.58 -0.39
N LEU A 2 -8.79 -14.85 -0.15
CA LEU A 2 -8.03 -15.72 0.77
C LEU A 2 -6.59 -16.02 0.30
N ILE A 3 -6.37 -16.11 -1.01
CA ILE A 3 -5.04 -16.37 -1.61
C ILE A 3 -4.15 -15.12 -1.66
N GLU A 4 -4.71 -13.93 -1.51
CA GLU A 4 -3.96 -12.68 -1.58
C GLU A 4 -3.35 -12.32 -0.24
N ILE A 5 -3.97 -12.74 0.87
CA ILE A 5 -3.44 -12.57 2.23
C ILE A 5 -1.99 -13.10 2.34
N PRO A 6 -1.69 -14.39 2.01
CA PRO A 6 -0.32 -14.89 2.11
C PRO A 6 0.61 -14.24 1.08
N TYR A 7 0.12 -13.92 -0.12
CA TYR A 7 0.93 -13.31 -1.17
C TYR A 7 1.39 -11.89 -0.79
N VAL A 8 0.45 -11.07 -0.35
CA VAL A 8 0.71 -9.70 0.12
C VAL A 8 1.59 -9.72 1.37
N LEU A 9 1.48 -10.74 2.22
CA LEU A 9 2.34 -10.88 3.40
C LEU A 9 3.80 -11.14 3.01
N VAL A 10 4.04 -12.05 2.06
CA VAL A 10 5.39 -12.31 1.53
C VAL A 10 5.95 -11.07 0.82
N GLN A 11 5.12 -10.39 0.02
CA GLN A 11 5.51 -9.15 -0.65
C GLN A 11 5.87 -8.04 0.35
N ALA A 12 5.04 -7.85 1.39
CA ALA A 12 5.29 -6.86 2.44
C ALA A 12 6.57 -7.18 3.22
N LEU A 13 6.84 -8.46 3.53
CA LEU A 13 8.08 -8.90 4.18
C LEU A 13 9.31 -8.51 3.36
N ILE A 14 9.33 -8.86 2.07
CA ILE A 14 10.46 -8.58 1.18
C ILE A 14 10.66 -7.05 1.04
N TYR A 15 9.57 -6.31 0.80
CA TYR A 15 9.60 -4.86 0.68
C TYR A 15 10.11 -4.20 1.97
N CYS A 16 9.57 -4.58 3.12
CA CYS A 16 9.97 -4.01 4.40
C CYS A 16 11.44 -4.31 4.70
N PHE A 17 11.92 -5.53 4.43
CA PHE A 17 13.32 -5.89 4.68
C PHE A 17 14.29 -5.02 3.87
N ILE A 18 14.01 -4.81 2.57
CA ILE A 18 14.84 -3.99 1.69
C ILE A 18 14.79 -2.52 2.11
N VAL A 19 13.59 -1.96 2.24
CA VAL A 19 13.42 -0.52 2.51
C VAL A 19 13.93 -0.14 3.89
N TYR A 20 13.73 -0.99 4.89
CA TYR A 20 14.23 -0.75 6.24
C TYR A 20 15.76 -0.72 6.28
N ALA A 21 16.41 -1.61 5.53
CA ALA A 21 17.86 -1.61 5.38
C ALA A 21 18.38 -0.37 4.63
N MET A 22 17.66 0.09 3.60
CA MET A 22 18.06 1.26 2.81
C MET A 22 17.94 2.59 3.56
N ILE A 23 16.94 2.74 4.44
CA ILE A 23 16.75 3.97 5.23
C ILE A 23 17.77 4.05 6.38
N GLY A 24 18.39 2.93 6.76
CA GLY A 24 19.36 2.89 7.87
C GLY A 24 18.69 2.98 9.24
N TYR A 25 17.45 2.51 9.37
CA TYR A 25 16.76 2.46 10.67
C TYR A 25 17.47 1.51 11.66
N GLU A 26 17.35 1.81 12.95
CA GLU A 26 17.81 0.91 14.01
C GLU A 26 17.12 -0.45 13.91
N LEU A 27 17.87 -1.54 13.81
CA LEU A 27 17.35 -2.92 13.72
C LEU A 27 16.75 -3.42 15.05
N THR A 28 15.78 -2.69 15.60
CA THR A 28 14.98 -3.13 16.74
C THR A 28 13.79 -3.93 16.22
N ALA A 29 13.66 -5.19 16.65
CA ALA A 29 12.56 -6.06 16.21
C ALA A 29 11.18 -5.41 16.42
N ILE A 30 10.97 -4.67 17.51
CA ILE A 30 9.72 -3.98 17.81
C ILE A 30 9.37 -2.93 16.74
N LYS A 31 10.34 -2.07 16.38
CA LYS A 31 10.14 -1.02 15.35
C LYS A 31 9.94 -1.63 13.97
N PHE A 32 10.66 -2.71 13.67
CA PHE A 32 10.50 -3.46 12.42
C PHE A 32 9.12 -4.10 12.30
N PHE A 33 8.62 -4.76 13.36
CA PHE A 33 7.27 -5.36 13.35
C PHE A 33 6.17 -4.30 13.22
N TRP A 34 6.31 -3.15 13.86
CA TRP A 34 5.39 -2.03 13.67
C TRP A 34 5.41 -1.51 12.23
N PHE A 35 6.59 -1.31 11.65
CA PHE A 35 6.74 -0.89 10.26
C PHE A 35 6.11 -1.90 9.29
N LEU A 36 6.38 -3.19 9.51
CA LEU A 36 5.80 -4.29 8.73
C LEU A 36 4.28 -4.33 8.84
N PHE A 37 3.72 -4.15 10.04
CA PHE A 37 2.28 -4.14 10.24
C PHE A 37 1.59 -3.01 9.47
N PHE A 38 2.10 -1.79 9.56
CA PHE A 38 1.56 -0.64 8.83
C PHE A 38 1.68 -0.82 7.32
N MET A 39 2.83 -1.30 6.83
CA MET A 39 3.04 -1.53 5.39
C MET A 39 2.16 -2.67 4.86
N TYR A 40 1.98 -3.75 5.63
CA TYR A 40 1.13 -4.87 5.25
C TYR A 40 -0.34 -4.45 5.12
N ILE A 41 -0.86 -3.69 6.08
CA ILE A 41 -2.24 -3.17 5.99
C ILE A 41 -2.39 -2.22 4.82
N ALA A 42 -1.42 -1.33 4.58
CA ALA A 42 -1.44 -0.43 3.44
C ALA A 42 -1.50 -1.22 2.11
N PHE A 43 -0.63 -2.23 1.92
CA PHE A 43 -0.66 -3.05 0.72
C PHE A 43 -1.96 -3.84 0.55
N LEU A 44 -2.51 -4.40 1.62
CA LEU A 44 -3.83 -5.05 1.57
C LEU A 44 -4.92 -4.08 1.13
N TYR A 45 -4.94 -2.88 1.72
CA TYR A 45 -5.92 -1.85 1.38
C TYR A 45 -5.86 -1.47 -0.11
N PHE A 46 -4.66 -1.21 -0.63
CA PHE A 46 -4.47 -0.89 -2.04
C PHE A 46 -4.88 -2.05 -2.97
N THR A 47 -4.58 -3.30 -2.58
CA THR A 47 -4.92 -4.50 -3.37
C THR A 47 -6.44 -4.70 -3.41
N TYR A 48 -7.13 -4.58 -2.29
CA TYR A 48 -8.60 -4.67 -2.24
C TYR A 48 -9.28 -3.53 -2.99
N TYR A 49 -8.76 -2.31 -2.87
CA TYR A 49 -9.27 -1.18 -3.62
C TYR A 49 -9.12 -1.38 -5.14
N GLY A 50 -7.97 -1.89 -5.59
CA GLY A 50 -7.74 -2.21 -7.00
C GLY A 50 -8.73 -3.25 -7.54
N MET A 51 -8.96 -4.33 -6.78
CA MET A 51 -9.96 -5.33 -7.16
C MET A 51 -11.39 -4.78 -7.22
N MET A 52 -11.77 -3.94 -6.25
CA MET A 52 -13.08 -3.28 -6.25
C MET A 52 -13.25 -2.37 -7.47
N ALA A 53 -12.23 -1.58 -7.82
CA ALA A 53 -12.26 -0.71 -8.99
C ALA A 53 -12.40 -1.49 -10.30
N VAL A 54 -11.72 -2.64 -10.43
CA VAL A 54 -11.86 -3.54 -11.58
C VAL A 54 -13.25 -4.18 -11.63
N ALA A 55 -13.82 -4.59 -10.50
CA ALA A 55 -15.15 -5.20 -10.45
C ALA A 55 -16.29 -4.20 -10.78
N LEU A 56 -16.12 -2.93 -10.44
CA LEU A 56 -17.11 -1.87 -10.69
C LEU A 56 -17.08 -1.30 -12.11
N THR A 57 -16.01 -1.55 -12.87
CA THR A 57 -15.85 -0.96 -14.21
C THR A 57 -15.96 -2.02 -15.30
N PRO A 58 -16.57 -1.69 -16.45
CA PRO A 58 -16.74 -2.66 -17.53
C PRO A 58 -15.45 -2.94 -18.32
N ASN A 59 -14.39 -2.16 -18.10
CA ASN A 59 -13.13 -2.28 -18.85
C ASN A 59 -11.92 -1.98 -17.97
N TYR A 60 -10.88 -2.82 -18.07
CA TYR A 60 -9.63 -2.72 -17.33
C TYR A 60 -8.91 -1.36 -17.53
N HIS A 61 -9.01 -0.76 -18.72
CA HIS A 61 -8.44 0.56 -18.98
C HIS A 61 -9.11 1.65 -18.12
N VAL A 62 -10.43 1.57 -17.96
CA VAL A 62 -11.19 2.53 -17.14
C VAL A 62 -10.90 2.30 -15.66
N ALA A 63 -10.81 1.04 -15.22
CA ALA A 63 -10.41 0.68 -13.85
C ALA A 63 -9.09 1.35 -13.47
N TYR A 64 -8.07 1.23 -14.33
CA TYR A 64 -6.75 1.79 -14.10
C TYR A 64 -6.78 3.32 -13.95
N ILE A 65 -7.49 4.01 -14.84
CA ILE A 65 -7.61 5.48 -14.82
C ILE A 65 -8.31 5.94 -13.53
N VAL A 66 -9.40 5.26 -13.13
CA VAL A 66 -10.16 5.60 -11.91
C VAL A 66 -9.32 5.37 -10.65
N SER A 67 -8.61 4.23 -10.56
CA SER A 67 -7.73 3.97 -9.43
C SER A 67 -6.59 4.97 -9.34
N ALA A 68 -5.95 5.32 -10.47
CA ALA A 68 -4.88 6.31 -10.52
C ALA A 68 -5.37 7.71 -10.10
N ALA A 69 -6.55 8.12 -10.54
CA ALA A 69 -7.15 9.39 -10.13
C ALA A 69 -7.43 9.42 -8.61
N PHE A 70 -7.93 8.33 -8.05
CA PHE A 70 -8.16 8.23 -6.61
C PHE A 70 -6.84 8.26 -5.81
N TYR A 71 -5.81 7.56 -6.27
CA TYR A 71 -4.48 7.61 -5.63
C TYR A 71 -3.84 9.00 -5.71
N ALA A 72 -4.08 9.76 -6.79
CA ALA A 72 -3.61 11.14 -6.91
C ALA A 72 -4.30 12.05 -5.88
N ILE A 73 -5.61 11.91 -5.70
CA ILE A 73 -6.38 12.65 -4.68
C ILE A 73 -5.88 12.28 -3.27
N TRP A 74 -5.69 10.98 -3.00
CA TRP A 74 -5.17 10.51 -1.72
C TRP A 74 -3.80 11.12 -1.40
N ASN A 75 -2.87 11.12 -2.37
CA ASN A 75 -1.54 11.73 -2.20
C ASN A 75 -1.60 13.25 -2.00
N LEU A 76 -2.55 13.94 -2.63
CA LEU A 76 -2.72 15.38 -2.48
C LEU A 76 -3.14 15.76 -1.05
N PHE A 77 -4.03 14.95 -0.45
CA PHE A 77 -4.55 15.16 0.90
C PHE A 77 -3.80 14.40 2.00
N SER A 78 -2.73 13.65 1.69
CA SER A 78 -1.98 12.87 2.69
C SER A 78 -1.06 13.70 3.59
N GLY A 79 -1.22 15.03 3.62
CA GLY A 79 -0.47 15.93 4.49
C GLY A 79 0.94 16.28 4.03
N PHE A 80 1.47 15.64 2.97
CA PHE A 80 2.82 15.92 2.44
C PHE A 80 2.82 17.07 1.43
N ILE A 81 1.90 17.06 0.46
CA ILE A 81 1.80 18.09 -0.59
C ILE A 81 1.01 19.31 -0.09
N ILE A 82 -0.11 19.06 0.58
CA ILE A 82 -0.89 20.10 1.26
C ILE A 82 -0.68 19.89 2.76
N PRO A 83 0.07 20.77 3.45
CA PRO A 83 0.21 20.71 4.90
C PRO A 83 -1.19 20.92 5.51
N GLN A 84 -1.70 19.90 6.19
CA GLN A 84 -2.90 20.05 7.01
C GLN A 84 -2.47 20.59 8.39
N PRO A 85 -3.13 21.62 8.92
CA PRO A 85 -2.87 22.14 10.27
C PRO A 85 -3.17 21.11 11.38
#